data_AF-A0AAV0DAE8-F1
#
_entry.id   AF-A0AAV0DAE8-F1
#
_cell.length_a   1.000
_cell.length_b   1.000
_cell.length_c   1.000
_cell.angle_alpha   90.00
_cell.angle_beta   90.00
_cell.angle_gamma   90.00
#
_symmetry.space_group_name_H-M   'P 1'
#
loop_
_entity.id
_entity.type
_entity.pdbx_description
1 polymer ?
#
loop_
_entity_poly.entity_id
_entity_poly.type
_entity_poly.pdbx_seq_one_letter_code
_entity_poly.pdbx_strand_id
1 'polypeptide(L)'
;MSAFNQYGIAPFNGKTDFSIWKQKIKCILIQQKSYRAISETYLASDTEEKKAEMNENACSTIHLNLFDCVLRKVGILESAKSVWNKLEELYNVTSLPNRMFLLEKFFKFRLDMSKDIEENLDVFTKLISNIKLCGDKHIDDYSPISLLNAIPDSFVRTVLEV
;
A
#
# COMPACT_ATOMS: atom_id res chain seq x y z
N MET A 1 21.07 10.77 -2.97
CA MET A 1 20.63 11.30 -1.66
C MET A 1 19.12 11.19 -1.62
N SER A 2 18.57 10.37 -0.72
CA SER A 2 17.12 10.30 -0.54
C SER A 2 16.68 11.55 0.23
N ALA A 3 15.91 12.42 -0.41
CA ALA A 3 15.33 13.59 0.25
C ALA A 3 14.21 13.08 1.18
N PHE A 4 14.40 13.23 2.48
CA PHE A 4 13.37 12.98 3.48
C PHE A 4 12.70 14.31 3.84
N ASN A 5 11.40 14.28 4.15
CA ASN A 5 10.71 15.46 4.67
C ASN A 5 11.16 15.80 6.12
N GLN A 6 10.61 16.86 6.71
CA GLN A 6 10.91 17.28 8.09
C GLN A 6 10.66 16.20 9.16
N TYR A 7 9.93 15.13 8.83
CA TYR A 7 9.59 14.01 9.69
C TYR A 7 10.39 12.73 9.35
N GLY A 8 11.41 12.81 8.50
CA GLY A 8 12.18 11.62 8.10
C GLY A 8 11.41 10.66 7.20
N ILE A 9 10.32 11.09 6.58
CA ILE A 9 9.50 10.27 5.69
C ILE A 9 9.94 10.51 4.25
N ALA A 10 10.26 9.44 3.55
CA ALA A 10 10.57 9.50 2.13
C ALA A 10 9.29 9.81 1.32
N PRO A 11 9.34 10.72 0.33
CA PRO A 11 8.22 10.95 -0.56
C PRO A 11 7.79 9.65 -1.25
N PHE A 12 6.50 9.53 -1.54
CA PHE A 12 5.96 8.35 -2.19
C PHE A 12 6.34 8.33 -3.67
N ASN A 13 6.99 7.24 -4.09
CA ASN A 13 7.48 7.07 -5.45
C ASN A 13 6.59 6.16 -6.31
N GLY A 14 5.45 5.71 -5.78
CA GLY A 14 4.55 4.78 -6.47
C GLY A 14 5.00 3.32 -6.44
N LYS A 15 6.13 3.00 -5.80
CA LYS A 15 6.69 1.63 -5.67
C LYS A 15 6.79 1.15 -4.23
N THR A 16 7.01 2.07 -3.29
CA THR A 16 7.00 1.81 -1.85
C THR A 16 5.60 1.41 -1.38
N ASP A 17 5.50 0.78 -0.20
CA ASP A 17 4.20 0.41 0.38
C ASP A 17 3.31 1.65 0.58
N PHE A 18 2.23 1.73 -0.21
CA PHE A 18 1.28 2.84 -0.16
C PHE A 18 0.51 2.88 1.16
N SER A 19 0.18 1.72 1.75
CA SER A 19 -0.55 1.65 3.02
C SER A 19 0.27 2.25 4.16
N ILE A 20 1.57 1.91 4.22
CA ILE A 20 2.49 2.47 5.22
C ILE A 20 2.67 3.97 5.01
N TRP A 21 2.92 4.41 3.76
CA TRP A 21 3.08 5.83 3.47
C TRP A 21 1.81 6.62 3.83
N LYS A 22 0.64 6.12 3.42
CA LYS A 22 -0.68 6.71 3.70
C LYS A 22 -0.92 6.88 5.20
N GLN A 23 -0.59 5.86 6.00
CA GLN A 23 -0.72 5.94 7.46
C GLN A 23 0.18 7.04 8.05
N LYS A 24 1.43 7.16 7.58
CA LYS A 24 2.36 8.20 8.04
C LYS A 24 1.89 9.61 7.67
N ILE A 25 1.41 9.82 6.45
CA ILE A 25 0.88 11.12 6.02
C ILE A 25 -0.39 11.47 6.80
N LYS A 26 -1.26 10.50 7.07
CA LYS A 26 -2.42 10.72 7.94
C LYS A 26 -2.00 11.24 9.33
N CYS A 27 -0.96 10.68 9.95
CA CYS A 27 -0.44 11.18 11.22
C CYS A 27 0.02 12.65 11.13
N ILE A 28 0.74 13.02 10.06
CA ILE A 28 1.19 14.41 9.85
C ILE A 28 0.00 15.35 9.72
N LEU A 29 -1.01 14.99 8.93
CA LEU A 29 -2.20 15.82 8.71
C LEU A 29 -3.03 16.00 9.99
N ILE A 30 -3.09 14.98 10.84
CA ILE A 30 -3.72 15.08 12.16
C ILE A 30 -2.95 16.06 13.04
N GLN A 31 -1.62 15.96 13.08
CA GLN A 31 -0.76 16.88 13.83
C GLN A 31 -0.91 18.34 13.35
N GLN A 32 -1.05 18.53 12.04
CA GLN A 32 -1.29 19.84 11.41
C GLN A 32 -2.76 20.31 11.51
N LYS A 33 -3.66 19.53 12.12
CA LYS A 33 -5.09 19.81 12.24
C LYS A 33 -5.82 19.98 10.88
N SER A 34 -5.26 19.44 9.80
CA SER A 34 -5.77 19.55 8.43
C SER A 34 -6.45 18.26 7.93
N TYR A 35 -6.34 17.15 8.66
CA TYR A 35 -6.94 15.86 8.25
C TYR A 35 -8.45 15.93 7.99
N ARG A 36 -9.17 16.85 8.64
CA ARG A 36 -10.61 17.05 8.43
C ARG A 36 -10.96 17.46 6.99
N ALA A 37 -10.04 18.07 6.25
CA ALA A 37 -10.23 18.36 4.84
C ALA A 37 -10.33 17.10 3.96
N ILE A 38 -9.82 15.97 4.45
CA ILE A 38 -9.86 14.68 3.75
C ILE A 38 -10.99 13.81 4.28
N SER A 39 -11.23 13.80 5.59
CA SER A 39 -12.35 13.05 6.16
C SER A 39 -13.70 13.75 5.98
N GLU A 40 -13.71 15.02 5.59
CA GLU A 40 -14.91 15.88 5.47
C GLU A 40 -15.72 15.97 6.78
N THR A 41 -15.06 15.72 7.90
CA THR A 41 -15.64 15.76 9.25
C THR A 41 -15.41 17.13 9.89
N TYR A 42 -16.00 18.16 9.29
CA TYR A 42 -15.93 19.53 9.80
C TYR A 42 -16.86 19.75 11.00
N LEU A 43 -16.52 20.70 11.87
CA LEU A 43 -17.41 21.14 12.95
C LEU A 43 -18.39 22.19 12.44
N ALA A 44 -19.58 22.28 13.06
CA ALA A 44 -20.55 23.33 12.75
C ALA A 44 -20.01 24.75 12.99
N SER A 45 -18.98 24.89 13.85
CA SER A 45 -18.30 26.14 14.14
C SER A 45 -17.12 26.46 13.20
N ASP A 46 -16.77 25.56 12.26
CA ASP A 46 -15.70 25.82 11.30
C ASP A 46 -16.23 26.73 10.17
N THR A 47 -15.61 27.91 9.99
CA THR A 47 -15.94 28.85 8.91
C THR A 47 -15.40 28.35 7.56
N GLU A 48 -15.91 28.90 6.46
CA GLU A 48 -15.43 28.54 5.11
C GLU A 48 -13.95 28.87 4.91
N GLU A 49 -13.46 29.98 5.45
CA GLU A 49 -12.04 30.34 5.41
C GLU A 49 -11.18 29.28 6.11
N LYS A 50 -11.63 28.81 7.28
CA LYS A 50 -10.93 27.78 8.05
C LYS A 50 -10.94 26.44 7.32
N LYS A 51 -12.02 26.10 6.62
CA LYS A 51 -12.10 24.90 5.78
C LYS A 51 -11.15 25.00 4.59
N ALA A 52 -11.08 26.16 3.94
CA ALA A 52 -10.15 26.43 2.85
C ALA A 52 -8.69 26.31 3.31
N GLU A 53 -8.34 26.90 4.46
CA GLU A 53 -7.00 26.79 5.05
C GLU A 53 -6.63 25.32 5.36
N MET A 54 -7.56 24.54 5.93
CA MET A 54 -7.35 23.11 6.15
C MET A 54 -7.12 22.35 4.83
N ASN A 55 -7.86 22.69 3.78
CA ASN A 55 -7.72 22.09 2.45
C ASN A 55 -6.35 22.42 1.83
N GLU A 56 -5.95 23.69 1.83
CA GLU A 56 -4.66 24.13 1.28
C GLU A 56 -3.48 23.50 2.04
N ASN A 57 -3.55 23.45 3.38
CA ASN A 57 -2.55 22.79 4.21
C ASN A 57 -2.47 21.29 3.92
N ALA A 58 -3.62 20.61 3.78
CA ALA A 58 -3.64 19.19 3.47
C ALA A 58 -3.10 18.89 2.06
N CYS A 59 -3.51 19.67 1.05
CA CYS A 59 -2.98 19.60 -0.31
C CYS A 59 -1.46 19.76 -0.31
N SER A 60 -0.97 20.84 0.30
CA SER A 60 0.46 21.16 0.34
C SER A 60 1.26 20.02 0.97
N THR A 61 0.81 19.51 2.12
CA THR A 61 1.46 18.38 2.79
C THR A 61 1.45 17.12 1.93
N ILE A 62 0.35 16.79 1.26
CA ILE A 62 0.31 15.61 0.39
C ILE A 62 1.29 15.80 -0.77
N HIS A 63 1.22 16.92 -1.49
CA HIS A 63 2.06 17.17 -2.67
C HIS A 63 3.56 17.15 -2.35
N LEU A 64 3.98 17.78 -1.23
CA LEU A 64 5.38 17.77 -0.77
C LEU A 64 5.89 16.37 -0.39
N ASN A 65 4.98 15.41 -0.21
CA ASN A 65 5.29 14.03 0.12
C ASN A 65 5.13 13.07 -1.06
N LEU A 66 5.04 13.57 -2.29
CA LEU A 66 5.01 12.79 -3.53
C LEU A 66 6.24 13.07 -4.39
N PHE A 67 6.73 12.05 -5.09
CA PHE A 67 7.70 12.27 -6.18
C PHE A 67 7.00 12.80 -7.44
N ASP A 68 7.75 13.50 -8.30
CA ASP A 68 7.27 14.07 -9.58
C ASP A 68 6.57 13.04 -10.47
N CYS A 69 7.04 11.79 -10.45
CA CYS A 69 6.43 10.70 -11.24
C CYS A 69 5.02 10.35 -10.76
N VAL A 70 4.72 10.54 -9.47
CA VAL A 70 3.39 10.35 -8.89
C VAL A 70 2.55 11.60 -9.09
N LEU A 71 3.12 12.79 -8.90
CA LEU A 71 2.43 14.07 -9.16
C LEU A 71 1.85 14.13 -10.59
N ARG A 72 2.63 13.71 -11.59
CA ARG A 72 2.15 13.63 -12.99
C ARG A 72 0.95 12.71 -13.18
N LYS A 73 0.80 11.66 -12.37
CA LYS A 73 -0.30 10.69 -12.45
C LYS A 73 -1.56 11.16 -11.71
N VAL A 74 -1.37 11.87 -10.60
CA VAL A 74 -2.47 12.46 -9.83
C VAL A 74 -3.12 13.61 -10.62
N GLY A 75 -2.32 14.38 -11.36
CA GLY A 75 -2.80 15.54 -12.10
C GLY A 75 -2.97 16.78 -11.23
N ILE A 76 -3.60 17.81 -11.80
CA ILE A 76 -3.89 19.07 -11.11
C ILE A 76 -5.28 18.94 -10.49
N LEU A 77 -5.36 18.85 -9.17
CA LEU A 77 -6.59 18.75 -8.40
C LEU A 77 -6.55 19.81 -7.29
N GLU A 78 -7.66 20.51 -7.08
CA GLU A 78 -7.72 21.67 -6.16
C GLU A 78 -8.08 21.28 -4.72
N SER A 79 -8.70 20.12 -4.53
CA SER A 79 -9.10 19.63 -3.21
C SER A 79 -8.20 18.52 -2.70
N ALA A 80 -7.84 18.60 -1.42
CA ALA A 80 -7.08 17.58 -0.70
C ALA A 80 -7.80 16.24 -0.72
N LYS A 81 -9.15 16.27 -0.64
CA LYS A 81 -9.98 15.09 -0.78
C LYS A 81 -9.82 14.43 -2.14
N SER A 82 -9.89 15.21 -3.21
CA SER A 82 -9.76 14.70 -4.58
C SER A 82 -8.37 14.10 -4.82
N VAL A 83 -7.32 14.79 -4.36
CA VAL A 83 -5.94 14.27 -4.41
C VAL A 83 -5.83 12.95 -3.65
N TRP A 84 -6.37 12.89 -2.43
CA TRP A 84 -6.34 11.69 -1.60
C TRP A 84 -7.09 10.51 -2.23
N ASN A 85 -8.30 10.75 -2.72
CA ASN A 85 -9.11 9.74 -3.41
C ASN A 85 -8.42 9.23 -4.68
N LYS A 86 -7.77 10.11 -5.45
CA LYS A 86 -7.04 9.71 -6.66
C LYS A 86 -5.83 8.85 -6.32
N LEU A 87 -5.10 9.18 -5.26
CA LEU A 87 -4.02 8.34 -4.77
C LEU A 87 -4.53 6.96 -4.32
N GLU A 88 -5.67 6.92 -3.63
CA GLU A 88 -6.30 5.65 -3.26
C GLU A 88 -6.75 4.84 -4.50
N GLU A 89 -7.35 5.47 -5.50
CA GLU A 89 -7.73 4.81 -6.76
C GLU A 89 -6.51 4.20 -7.47
N LEU A 90 -5.40 4.94 -7.53
CA LEU A 90 -4.19 4.53 -8.24
C LEU A 90 -3.35 3.49 -7.50
N TYR A 91 -3.30 3.59 -6.16
CA TYR A 91 -2.29 2.89 -5.36
C TYR A 91 -2.84 2.11 -4.17
N ASN A 92 -4.12 2.27 -3.83
CA ASN A 92 -4.73 1.39 -2.86
C ASN A 92 -4.83 0.00 -3.46
N VAL A 93 -4.42 -0.98 -2.66
CA VAL A 93 -4.12 -2.36 -3.07
C VAL A 93 -5.38 -3.12 -3.51
N THR A 94 -6.57 -2.49 -3.49
CA THR A 94 -7.89 -3.03 -3.86
C THR A 94 -8.24 -3.00 -5.35
N SER A 95 -7.33 -2.63 -6.26
CA SER A 95 -7.65 -2.70 -7.70
C SER A 95 -7.71 -4.16 -8.16
N LEU A 96 -8.78 -4.53 -8.88
CA LEU A 96 -8.97 -5.87 -9.44
C LEU A 96 -7.73 -6.37 -10.21
N PRO A 97 -7.06 -5.55 -11.05
CA PRO A 97 -5.85 -5.97 -11.75
C PRO A 97 -4.69 -6.33 -10.81
N ASN A 98 -4.48 -5.56 -9.74
CA ASN A 98 -3.43 -5.84 -8.77
C ASN A 98 -3.72 -7.12 -7.97
N ARG A 99 -4.99 -7.33 -7.60
CA ARG A 99 -5.43 -8.59 -6.98
C ARG A 99 -5.20 -9.78 -7.91
N MET A 100 -5.56 -9.66 -9.20
CA MET A 100 -5.34 -10.72 -10.19
C MET A 100 -3.85 -11.02 -10.37
N PHE A 101 -3.01 -9.99 -10.45
CA PHE A 101 -1.55 -10.15 -10.54
C PHE A 101 -0.96 -10.84 -9.30
N LEU A 102 -1.41 -10.48 -8.09
CA LEU A 102 -0.96 -11.10 -6.86
C LEU A 102 -1.43 -12.55 -6.73
N LEU A 103 -2.68 -12.86 -7.10
CA LEU A 103 -3.19 -14.23 -7.16
C LEU A 103 -2.43 -15.07 -8.18
N GLU A 104 -2.14 -14.53 -9.36
CA GLU A 104 -1.31 -15.22 -10.36
C GLU A 104 0.07 -15.55 -9.79
N LYS A 105 0.73 -14.59 -9.13
CA LYS A 105 2.02 -14.80 -8.50
C LYS A 105 1.96 -15.81 -7.35
N PHE A 106 0.84 -15.86 -6.62
CA PHE A 106 0.61 -16.80 -5.53
C PHE A 106 0.50 -18.24 -6.04
N PHE A 107 -0.35 -18.49 -7.02
CA PHE A 107 -0.52 -19.84 -7.58
C PHE A 107 0.72 -20.33 -8.36
N LYS A 108 1.51 -19.41 -8.90
CA LYS A 108 2.78 -19.72 -9.58
C LYS A 108 3.99 -19.71 -8.65
N PHE A 109 3.82 -19.47 -7.35
CA PHE A 109 4.94 -19.43 -6.41
C PHE A 109 5.66 -20.78 -6.39
N ARG A 110 7.00 -20.73 -6.39
CA ARG A 110 7.89 -21.88 -6.29
C ARG A 110 9.03 -21.50 -5.34
N LEU A 111 9.51 -22.46 -4.57
CA LEU A 111 10.67 -22.25 -3.71
C LEU A 111 11.89 -21.95 -4.58
N ASP A 112 12.58 -20.87 -4.25
CA ASP A 112 13.86 -20.50 -4.84
C ASP A 112 14.96 -21.28 -4.11
N MET A 113 15.56 -22.26 -4.82
CA MET A 113 16.61 -23.12 -4.28
C MET A 113 17.92 -22.39 -3.97
N SER A 114 18.06 -21.14 -4.41
CA SER A 114 19.21 -20.30 -4.04
C SER A 114 19.03 -19.59 -2.69
N LYS A 115 17.82 -19.60 -2.13
CA LYS A 115 17.46 -18.99 -0.85
C LYS A 115 17.20 -20.05 0.21
N ASP A 116 17.34 -19.69 1.47
CA ASP A 116 16.92 -20.57 2.55
C ASP A 116 15.38 -20.64 2.65
N ILE A 117 14.90 -21.55 3.50
CA ILE A 117 13.47 -21.78 3.69
C ILE A 117 12.79 -20.56 4.35
N GLU A 118 13.46 -19.89 5.29
CA GLU A 118 12.90 -18.75 6.01
C GLU A 118 12.69 -17.55 5.07
N GLU A 119 13.66 -17.26 4.21
CA GLU A 119 13.56 -16.23 3.18
C GLU A 119 12.44 -16.52 2.18
N ASN A 120 12.31 -17.78 1.75
CA ASN A 120 11.20 -18.18 0.88
C ASN A 120 9.84 -18.02 1.58
N LEU A 121 9.74 -18.38 2.86
CA LEU A 121 8.52 -18.23 3.66
C LEU A 121 8.18 -16.77 3.91
N ASP A 122 9.16 -15.90 4.13
CA ASP A 122 8.95 -14.45 4.25
C ASP A 122 8.37 -13.87 2.96
N VAL A 123 8.90 -14.26 1.79
CA VAL A 123 8.36 -13.86 0.48
C VAL A 123 6.92 -14.34 0.31
N PHE A 124 6.62 -15.60 0.68
CA PHE A 124 5.28 -16.17 0.60
C PHE A 124 4.29 -15.46 1.55
N THR A 125 4.70 -15.20 2.79
CA THR A 125 3.88 -14.53 3.81
C THR A 125 3.59 -13.07 3.44
N LYS A 126 4.57 -12.38 2.85
CA LYS A 126 4.38 -11.06 2.25
C LYS A 126 3.35 -11.09 1.13
N LEU A 127 3.36 -12.15 0.31
CA LEU A 127 2.39 -12.33 -0.77
C LEU A 127 0.96 -12.49 -0.24
N ILE A 128 0.76 -13.34 0.78
CA ILE A 128 -0.53 -13.53 1.46
C ILE A 128 -1.02 -12.21 2.07
N SER A 129 -0.13 -11.49 2.77
CA SER A 129 -0.47 -10.21 3.39
C SER A 129 -0.92 -9.17 2.36
N ASN A 130 -0.23 -9.10 1.22
CA ASN A 130 -0.62 -8.20 0.13
C ASN A 130 -1.98 -8.57 -0.47
N ILE A 131 -2.29 -9.87 -0.62
CA ILE A 131 -3.60 -10.35 -1.11
C ILE A 131 -4.73 -10.01 -0.13
N LYS A 132 -4.48 -10.15 1.19
CA LYS A 132 -5.43 -9.73 2.24
C LYS A 132 -5.70 -8.24 2.19
N LEU A 133 -4.66 -7.43 1.96
CA LEU A 133 -4.79 -5.99 1.76
C LEU A 133 -5.58 -5.64 0.48
N CYS A 134 -5.65 -6.53 -0.52
CA CYS A 134 -6.55 -6.39 -1.68
C CYS A 134 -8.03 -6.69 -1.38
N GLY A 135 -8.35 -7.13 -0.16
CA GLY A 135 -9.71 -7.48 0.26
C GLY A 135 -10.07 -8.97 0.16
N ASP A 136 -9.12 -9.85 -0.19
CA ASP A 136 -9.35 -11.30 -0.16
C ASP A 136 -8.98 -11.88 1.21
N LYS A 137 -9.99 -12.10 2.04
CA LYS A 137 -9.85 -12.60 3.41
C LYS A 137 -9.76 -14.13 3.50
N HIS A 138 -10.01 -14.84 2.39
CA HIS A 138 -10.09 -16.30 2.35
C HIS A 138 -8.81 -16.96 1.81
N ILE A 139 -7.81 -16.15 1.45
CA ILE A 139 -6.53 -16.67 0.92
C ILE A 139 -5.83 -17.64 1.88
N ASP A 140 -6.07 -17.53 3.19
CA ASP A 140 -5.51 -18.43 4.19
C ASP A 140 -5.98 -19.88 4.01
N ASP A 141 -7.21 -20.09 3.57
CA ASP A 141 -7.81 -21.42 3.37
C ASP A 141 -7.07 -22.22 2.28
N TYR A 142 -6.50 -21.51 1.30
CA TYR A 142 -5.76 -22.09 0.17
C TYR A 142 -4.24 -22.04 0.34
N SER A 143 -3.75 -21.30 1.34
CA SER A 143 -2.32 -21.09 1.58
C SER A 143 -1.52 -22.37 1.84
N PRO A 144 -2.01 -23.37 2.61
CA PRO A 144 -1.23 -24.59 2.84
C PRO A 144 -1.06 -25.41 1.56
N ILE A 145 -2.13 -25.54 0.77
CA ILE A 145 -2.10 -26.29 -0.50
C ILE A 145 -1.21 -25.59 -1.52
N SER A 146 -1.28 -24.25 -1.61
CA SER A 146 -0.43 -23.48 -2.52
C SER A 146 1.05 -23.58 -2.14
N LEU A 147 1.37 -23.62 -0.84
CA LEU A 147 2.73 -23.80 -0.36
C LEU A 147 3.26 -25.21 -0.63
N LEU A 148 2.44 -26.24 -0.43
CA LEU A 148 2.80 -27.63 -0.78
C LEU A 148 3.12 -27.77 -2.26
N ASN A 149 2.31 -27.15 -3.14
CA ASN A 149 2.54 -27.14 -4.59
C ASN A 149 3.73 -26.27 -5.03
N ALA A 150 4.29 -25.47 -4.13
CA ALA A 150 5.47 -24.65 -4.40
C ALA A 150 6.79 -25.41 -4.21
N ILE A 151 6.74 -26.56 -3.54
CA ILE A 151 7.88 -27.43 -3.28
C ILE A 151 8.26 -28.16 -4.58
N PRO A 152 9.54 -28.11 -5.01
CA PRO A 152 9.98 -28.86 -6.18
C PRO A 152 9.81 -30.38 -5.99
N ASP A 153 9.45 -31.09 -7.06
CA ASP A 153 9.25 -32.56 -7.06
C ASP A 153 10.47 -33.34 -6.55
N SER A 154 11.67 -32.74 -6.63
CA SER A 154 12.91 -33.31 -6.08
C SER A 154 12.86 -33.54 -4.56
N PHE A 155 12.04 -32.78 -3.82
CA PHE A 155 11.85 -32.95 -2.38
C PHE A 155 10.68 -33.88 -2.03
N VAL A 156 9.65 -33.96 -2.89
CA VAL A 156 8.48 -34.82 -2.69
C VAL A 156 8.87 -36.30 -2.64
N ARG A 157 9.92 -36.71 -3.38
CA ARG A 157 10.40 -38.11 -3.36
C ARG A 157 10.97 -38.58 -2.03
N THR A 158 11.38 -37.68 -1.12
CA THR A 158 11.98 -38.09 0.16
C THR A 158 10.91 -38.35 1.24
N VAL A 159 9.69 -37.84 1.06
CA VAL A 159 8.62 -37.91 2.08
C VAL A 159 7.66 -39.09 1.84
N LEU A 160 7.65 -39.69 0.64
CA LEU A 160 6.80 -40.83 0.29
C LEU A 160 7.48 -42.20 0.43
N GLU A 161 8.75 -42.26 0.84
CA GLU A 161 9.50 -43.51 1.07
C GLU A 161 9.76 -43.82 2.57
N VAL A 162 9.07 -43.13 3.49
CA VAL A 162 9.14 -43.39 4.94
C VAL A 162 7.79 -43.86 5.49
#